data_AF-A0A1B7XS79-F1
#
_entry.id   AF-A0A1B7XS79-F1
#
_cell.length_a   1.000
_cell.length_b   1.000
_cell.length_c   1.000
_cell.angle_alpha   90.00
_cell.angle_beta   90.00
_cell.angle_gamma   90.00
#
_symmetry.space_group_name_H-M   'P 1'
#
loop_
_entity.id
_entity.type
_entity.pdbx_description
1 polymer ?
#
loop_
_entity_poly.entity_id
_entity_poly.type
_entity_poly.pdbx_seq_one_letter_code
_entity_poly.pdbx_strand_id
1 'polypeptide(L)'
;MSSESSPESMPLALTAPRAVLSLLRQGIYALVAAVFFGVSAWIPVLLCLDLLGHTWLVSHYLVGCYILPASGLRKGRLIFRPDPNDLPRACALLGFYLVVLALTGGCLAHLWWTGYRLLRKGYQFPSGAVLTLKPTMQALRDPVASAHWFGTGRRPNLCLDCLKRRCPEEGGHRPILDRVYHGRTHKRKDLDCFPLWDHYCWWLWTPVCLPTQKSYLLFTVYIGIFHLVSLGIVSWSLGSWWTRWTIPPYVVAAAFLPLVFLWVKMAPFWGQWKNQVFRNQTHHEMGTFVRYRREPAWPMGLAGPNGFEHVVVPFNPWDLGTIGNVRAALGDHWWQWPWFWCIPRRVKEYGTNPDWDLPFGEQWNNFVEGRSFELPQGIELTRPPPAIRRRQGFSSET
;
A
#
# COMPACT_ATOMS: atom_id res chain seq x y z
N MET A 1 69.42 -26.03 -27.85
CA MET A 1 69.51 -25.07 -28.96
C MET A 1 68.14 -24.45 -29.14
N SER A 2 68.13 -23.12 -29.18
CA SER A 2 67.08 -22.18 -29.60
C SER A 2 65.69 -22.29 -28.98
N SER A 3 65.53 -21.53 -27.90
CA SER A 3 64.30 -20.90 -27.44
C SER A 3 63.75 -19.92 -28.48
N GLU A 4 62.58 -20.19 -29.05
CA GLU A 4 61.75 -19.16 -29.68
C GLU A 4 60.64 -18.77 -28.71
N SER A 5 60.93 -17.73 -27.91
CA SER A 5 59.94 -17.03 -27.11
C SER A 5 59.00 -16.28 -28.07
N SER A 6 57.77 -16.78 -28.21
CA SER A 6 56.69 -16.00 -28.83
C SER A 6 56.52 -14.69 -28.05
N PRO A 7 56.33 -13.55 -28.74
CA PRO A 7 56.12 -12.28 -28.08
C PRO A 7 54.79 -12.35 -27.33
N GLU A 8 54.86 -12.18 -26.00
CA GLU A 8 53.70 -11.83 -25.18
C GLU A 8 53.03 -10.62 -25.82
N SER A 9 51.85 -10.83 -26.40
CA SER A 9 50.98 -9.75 -26.82
C SER A 9 50.60 -8.98 -25.56
N MET A 10 51.24 -7.81 -25.37
CA MET A 10 50.83 -6.86 -24.34
C MET A 10 49.32 -6.68 -24.42
N PRO A 11 48.56 -6.88 -23.32
CA PRO A 11 47.14 -6.62 -23.32
C PRO A 11 46.97 -5.15 -23.70
N LEU A 12 46.34 -4.92 -24.85
CA LEU A 12 46.08 -3.60 -25.41
C LEU A 12 45.49 -2.75 -24.28
N ALA A 13 46.32 -1.84 -23.76
CA ALA A 13 45.95 -0.97 -22.67
C ALA A 13 44.66 -0.25 -23.05
N LEU A 14 43.78 -0.06 -22.06
CA LEU A 14 42.48 0.63 -22.14
C LEU A 14 42.62 2.12 -22.54
N THR A 15 43.28 2.42 -23.65
CA THR A 15 43.43 3.75 -24.25
C THR A 15 42.39 4.02 -25.32
N ALA A 16 41.39 3.13 -25.48
CA ALA A 16 40.27 3.38 -26.36
C ALA A 16 39.37 4.47 -25.74
N PRO A 17 39.09 5.59 -26.43
CA PRO A 17 38.15 6.63 -25.99
C PRO A 17 36.77 6.08 -25.56
N ARG A 18 36.39 4.91 -26.08
CA ARG A 18 35.18 4.16 -25.70
C ARG A 18 35.21 3.65 -24.25
N ALA A 19 36.37 3.21 -23.75
CA ALA A 19 36.52 2.77 -22.36
C ALA A 19 36.36 3.95 -21.38
N VAL A 20 36.97 5.10 -21.72
CA VAL A 20 36.84 6.34 -20.95
C VAL A 20 35.39 6.83 -20.96
N LEU A 21 34.71 6.84 -22.12
CA LEU A 21 33.31 7.25 -22.21
C LEU A 21 32.37 6.29 -21.44
N SER A 22 32.64 4.99 -21.47
CA SER A 22 31.89 4.00 -20.69
C SER A 22 32.05 4.22 -19.18
N LEU A 23 33.28 4.44 -18.72
CA LEU A 23 33.58 4.74 -17.32
C LEU A 23 32.94 6.06 -16.87
N LEU A 24 33.01 7.11 -17.69
CA LEU A 24 32.33 8.39 -17.42
C LEU A 24 30.81 8.21 -17.33
N ARG A 25 30.22 7.46 -18.27
CA ARG A 25 28.79 7.16 -18.26
C ARG A 25 28.38 6.37 -17.02
N GLN A 26 29.15 5.35 -16.64
CA GLN A 26 28.92 4.58 -15.41
C GLN A 26 29.08 5.44 -14.15
N GLY A 27 30.10 6.30 -14.10
CA GLY A 27 30.32 7.25 -13.03
C GLY A 27 29.18 8.25 -12.88
N ILE A 28 28.71 8.83 -13.99
CA ILE A 28 27.53 9.72 -14.01
C ILE A 28 26.29 8.98 -13.53
N TYR A 29 26.03 7.76 -14.01
CA TYR A 29 24.88 6.98 -13.53
C TYR A 29 24.98 6.65 -12.04
N ALA A 30 26.16 6.29 -11.55
CA ALA A 30 26.38 6.01 -10.13
C ALA A 30 26.15 7.26 -9.27
N LEU A 31 26.63 8.43 -9.72
CA LEU A 31 26.40 9.71 -9.05
C LEU A 31 24.91 10.08 -9.06
N VAL A 32 24.26 10.01 -10.22
CA VAL A 32 22.81 10.28 -10.35
C VAL A 32 22.01 9.35 -9.45
N ALA A 33 22.35 8.06 -9.43
CA ALA A 33 21.71 7.09 -8.55
C ALA A 33 21.95 7.43 -7.07
N ALA A 34 23.18 7.75 -6.67
CA ALA A 34 23.52 8.11 -5.29
C ALA A 34 22.77 9.36 -4.82
N VAL A 35 22.74 10.42 -5.65
CA VAL A 35 21.97 11.64 -5.37
C VAL A 35 20.49 11.32 -5.30
N PHE A 36 19.96 10.54 -6.26
CA PHE A 36 18.56 10.14 -6.26
C PHE A 36 18.20 9.35 -4.99
N PHE A 37 19.01 8.38 -4.57
CA PHE A 37 18.79 7.64 -3.32
C PHE A 37 18.92 8.54 -2.09
N GLY A 38 19.89 9.47 -2.08
CA GLY A 38 20.07 10.44 -1.01
C GLY A 38 18.83 11.32 -0.83
N VAL A 39 18.36 11.95 -1.91
CA VAL A 39 17.16 12.80 -1.92
C VAL A 39 15.92 11.96 -1.60
N SER A 40 15.81 10.77 -2.18
CA SER A 40 14.66 9.89 -1.98
C SER A 40 14.52 9.41 -0.52
N ALA A 41 15.63 9.31 0.21
CA ALA A 41 15.58 8.99 1.64
C ALA A 41 14.80 10.06 2.44
N TRP A 42 14.77 11.31 1.96
CA TRP A 42 14.09 12.44 2.60
C TRP A 42 12.68 12.70 2.07
N ILE A 43 12.13 11.84 1.19
CA ILE A 43 10.78 12.02 0.62
C ILE A 43 9.71 12.31 1.69
N PRO A 44 9.66 11.63 2.86
CA PRO A 44 8.66 11.96 3.88
C PRO A 44 8.71 13.43 4.33
N VAL A 45 9.92 13.99 4.47
CA VAL A 45 10.12 15.39 4.85
C VAL A 45 9.78 16.31 3.68
N LEU A 46 10.21 15.96 2.47
CA LEU A 46 9.88 16.71 1.26
C LEU A 46 8.37 16.74 1.01
N LEU A 47 7.64 15.66 1.31
CA LEU A 47 6.17 15.60 1.23
C LEU A 47 5.52 16.55 2.24
N CYS A 48 6.02 16.66 3.47
CA CYS A 48 5.52 17.66 4.41
C CYS A 48 5.75 19.09 3.89
N LEU A 49 6.96 19.38 3.40
CA LEU A 49 7.30 20.69 2.85
C LEU A 49 6.44 21.02 1.62
N ASP A 50 6.19 20.04 0.77
CA ASP A 50 5.33 20.14 -0.41
C ASP A 50 3.87 20.47 -0.01
N LEU A 51 3.27 19.67 0.89
CA LEU A 51 1.92 19.93 1.39
C LEU A 51 1.80 21.32 2.02
N LEU A 52 2.76 21.73 2.85
CA LEU A 52 2.78 23.05 3.49
C LEU A 52 2.98 24.17 2.47
N GLY A 53 3.89 24.00 1.52
CA GLY A 53 4.19 24.97 0.47
C GLY A 53 2.98 25.23 -0.44
N HIS A 54 2.32 24.16 -0.90
CA HIS A 54 1.08 24.27 -1.67
C HIS A 54 -0.07 24.86 -0.83
N THR A 55 -0.18 24.49 0.45
CA THR A 55 -1.21 25.07 1.35
C THR A 55 -1.03 26.56 1.52
N TRP A 56 0.21 26.99 1.78
CA TRP A 56 0.55 28.40 1.87
C TRP A 56 0.23 29.13 0.57
N LEU A 57 0.61 28.56 -0.58
CA LEU A 57 0.40 29.17 -1.89
C LEU A 57 -1.09 29.34 -2.20
N VAL A 58 -1.87 28.26 -2.11
CA VAL A 58 -3.31 28.27 -2.37
C VAL A 58 -4.01 29.25 -1.42
N SER A 59 -3.64 29.24 -0.14
CA SER A 59 -4.21 30.18 0.86
C SER A 59 -3.85 31.63 0.54
N HIS A 60 -2.61 31.89 0.13
CA HIS A 60 -2.17 33.23 -0.25
C HIS A 60 -3.05 33.80 -1.38
N TYR A 61 -3.29 33.03 -2.44
CA TYR A 61 -4.15 33.47 -3.53
C TYR A 61 -5.62 33.57 -3.10
N LEU A 62 -6.23 32.46 -2.68
CA LEU A 62 -7.66 32.43 -2.41
C LEU A 62 -8.03 33.39 -1.29
N VAL A 63 -7.33 33.33 -0.15
CA VAL A 63 -7.65 34.15 1.02
C VAL A 63 -7.07 35.55 0.87
N GLY A 64 -5.78 35.65 0.58
CA GLY A 64 -5.06 36.93 0.58
C GLY A 64 -5.39 37.84 -0.60
N CYS A 65 -5.57 37.27 -1.81
CA CYS A 65 -5.79 38.04 -3.03
C CYS A 65 -7.26 38.16 -3.44
N TYR A 66 -8.13 37.20 -3.08
CA TYR A 66 -9.54 37.22 -3.49
C TYR A 66 -10.50 37.45 -2.32
N ILE A 67 -10.54 36.58 -1.32
CA ILE A 67 -11.57 36.61 -0.26
C ILE A 67 -11.45 37.86 0.63
N LEU A 68 -10.27 38.15 1.18
CA LEU A 68 -10.08 39.32 2.06
C LEU A 68 -10.31 40.66 1.33
N PRO A 69 -9.84 40.85 0.08
CA PRO A 69 -10.17 42.04 -0.71
C PRO A 69 -11.66 42.16 -1.08
N ALA A 70 -12.29 41.08 -1.54
CA ALA A 70 -13.69 41.11 -1.98
C ALA A 70 -14.69 41.26 -0.81
N SER A 71 -14.34 40.76 0.39
CA SER A 71 -15.16 40.91 1.60
C SER A 71 -15.11 42.31 2.24
N GLY A 72 -14.22 43.20 1.77
CA GLY A 72 -14.04 44.53 2.35
C GLY A 72 -13.39 44.54 3.75
N LEU A 73 -12.97 43.38 4.27
CA LEU A 73 -12.32 43.25 5.58
C LEU A 73 -10.92 43.88 5.60
N ARG A 74 -10.24 43.91 4.46
CA ARG A 74 -8.93 44.56 4.33
C ARG A 74 -9.12 46.05 4.02
N LYS A 75 -9.20 46.86 5.08
CA LYS A 75 -9.23 48.34 5.00
C LYS A 75 -7.85 48.89 4.64
N GLY A 76 -7.51 48.86 3.36
CA GLY A 76 -6.35 49.55 2.79
C GLY A 76 -6.66 49.99 1.37
N ARG A 77 -5.87 50.92 0.82
CA ARG A 77 -5.86 51.18 -0.63
C ARG A 77 -5.30 49.95 -1.33
N LEU A 78 -6.12 48.91 -1.43
CA LEU A 78 -5.89 47.86 -2.38
C LEU A 78 -5.99 48.52 -3.75
N ILE A 79 -4.91 48.42 -4.52
CA ILE A 79 -4.84 48.88 -5.91
C ILE A 79 -5.89 48.13 -6.77
N PHE A 80 -6.49 47.06 -6.23
CA PHE A 80 -7.46 46.20 -6.91
C PHE A 80 -8.60 45.73 -5.99
N ARG A 81 -9.82 45.74 -6.52
CA ARG A 81 -10.97 45.02 -5.96
C ARG A 81 -11.31 43.85 -6.90
N PRO A 82 -11.29 42.59 -6.43
CA PRO A 82 -11.80 41.47 -7.19
C PRO A 82 -13.25 41.70 -7.58
N ASP A 83 -13.68 41.09 -8.68
CA ASP A 83 -15.10 41.05 -9.03
C ASP A 83 -15.87 40.42 -7.85
N PRO A 84 -16.95 41.04 -7.34
CA PRO A 84 -17.79 40.43 -6.30
C PRO A 84 -18.23 38.99 -6.63
N ASN A 85 -18.36 38.65 -7.91
CA ASN A 85 -18.70 37.31 -8.39
C ASN A 85 -17.58 36.28 -8.17
N ASP A 86 -16.33 36.71 -7.95
CA ASP A 86 -15.22 35.80 -7.65
C ASP A 86 -15.20 35.36 -6.18
N LEU A 87 -15.88 36.05 -5.27
CA LEU A 87 -15.90 35.69 -3.85
C LEU A 87 -16.55 34.31 -3.60
N PRO A 88 -17.78 34.01 -4.10
CA PRO A 88 -18.36 32.68 -3.95
C PRO A 88 -17.48 31.57 -4.57
N ARG A 89 -16.85 31.86 -5.71
CA ARG A 89 -15.95 30.93 -6.40
C ARG A 89 -14.70 30.65 -5.57
N ALA A 90 -14.04 31.68 -5.05
CA ALA A 90 -12.85 31.53 -4.21
C ALA A 90 -13.15 30.76 -2.91
N CYS A 91 -14.30 31.03 -2.27
CA CYS A 91 -14.77 30.28 -1.10
C CYS A 91 -15.04 28.81 -1.43
N ALA A 92 -15.69 28.52 -2.56
CA ALA A 92 -15.96 27.15 -2.99
C ALA A 92 -14.66 26.38 -3.30
N LEU A 93 -13.71 27.01 -4.00
CA LEU A 93 -12.39 26.44 -4.28
C LEU A 93 -11.61 26.17 -2.99
N LEU A 94 -11.67 27.08 -2.01
CA LEU A 94 -11.03 26.88 -0.71
C LEU A 94 -11.66 25.70 0.04
N GLY A 95 -12.98 25.61 0.08
CA GLY A 95 -13.69 24.48 0.72
C GLY A 95 -13.31 23.14 0.09
N PHE A 96 -13.31 23.06 -1.24
CA PHE A 96 -12.89 21.86 -1.97
C PHE A 96 -11.41 21.52 -1.72
N TYR A 97 -10.52 22.52 -1.74
CA TYR A 97 -9.11 22.34 -1.44
C TYR A 97 -8.88 21.77 -0.03
N LEU A 98 -9.57 22.30 0.98
CA LEU A 98 -9.46 21.82 2.36
C LEU A 98 -9.90 20.36 2.50
N VAL A 99 -10.93 19.92 1.78
CA VAL A 99 -11.34 18.51 1.75
C VAL A 99 -10.23 17.63 1.16
N VAL A 100 -9.66 18.03 0.02
CA VAL A 100 -8.55 17.29 -0.62
C VAL A 100 -7.30 17.26 0.25
N LEU A 101 -6.97 18.37 0.91
CA LEU A 101 -5.86 18.47 1.87
C LEU A 101 -6.09 17.53 3.06
N ALA A 102 -7.30 17.52 3.65
CA ALA A 102 -7.64 16.64 4.76
C ALA A 102 -7.57 15.16 4.38
N LEU A 103 -8.01 14.81 3.16
CA LEU A 103 -7.90 13.44 2.64
C LEU A 103 -6.44 13.02 2.42
N THR A 104 -5.65 13.88 1.79
CA THR A 104 -4.23 13.61 1.49
C THR A 104 -3.39 13.54 2.76
N GLY A 105 -3.43 14.60 3.57
CA GLY A 105 -2.69 14.72 4.82
C GLY A 105 -3.18 13.72 5.88
N GLY A 106 -4.48 13.44 5.91
CA GLY A 106 -5.05 12.44 6.82
C GLY A 106 -4.63 11.01 6.49
N CYS A 107 -4.53 10.63 5.21
CA CYS A 107 -3.94 9.35 4.83
C CYS A 107 -2.50 9.22 5.34
N LEU A 108 -1.69 10.26 5.14
CA LEU A 108 -0.28 10.29 5.54
C LEU A 108 -0.13 10.24 7.07
N ALA A 109 -0.91 11.03 7.79
CA ALA A 109 -0.95 11.03 9.25
C ALA A 109 -1.37 9.65 9.79
N HIS A 110 -2.40 9.03 9.22
CA HIS A 110 -2.84 7.69 9.62
C HIS A 110 -1.76 6.64 9.36
N LEU A 111 -1.07 6.70 8.20
CA LEU A 111 0.05 5.83 7.88
C LEU A 111 1.17 5.95 8.91
N TRP A 112 1.63 7.16 9.19
CA TRP A 112 2.73 7.38 10.14
C TRP A 112 2.36 7.03 11.56
N TRP A 113 1.16 7.41 12.01
CA TRP A 113 0.70 7.06 13.35
C TRP A 113 0.59 5.55 13.53
N THR A 114 -0.06 4.86 12.59
CA THR A 114 -0.25 3.41 12.65
C THR A 114 1.08 2.69 12.47
N GLY A 115 1.89 3.11 11.50
CA GLY A 115 3.24 2.58 11.25
C GLY A 115 4.16 2.74 12.45
N TYR A 116 4.18 3.92 13.09
CA TYR A 116 4.92 4.14 14.33
C TYR A 116 4.50 3.18 15.43
N ARG A 117 3.18 3.01 15.64
CA ARG A 117 2.64 2.06 16.62
C ARG A 117 3.07 0.63 16.33
N LEU A 118 2.97 0.20 15.08
CA LEU A 118 3.36 -1.14 14.62
C LEU A 118 4.87 -1.38 14.85
N LEU A 119 5.71 -0.42 14.49
CA LEU A 119 7.17 -0.53 14.65
C LEU A 119 7.63 -0.51 16.11
N ARG A 120 6.88 0.17 17.00
CA ARG A 120 7.19 0.28 18.43
C ARG A 120 6.64 -0.87 19.25
N LYS A 121 5.44 -1.35 18.93
CA LYS A 121 4.67 -2.29 19.78
C LYS A 121 4.45 -3.66 19.12
N GLY A 122 4.86 -3.83 17.86
CA GLY A 122 4.48 -4.98 17.05
C GLY A 122 3.01 -4.93 16.63
N TYR A 123 2.59 -5.90 15.82
CA TYR A 123 1.18 -6.10 15.52
C TYR A 123 0.50 -6.87 16.66
N GLN A 124 -0.66 -6.39 17.09
CA GLN A 124 -1.50 -7.08 18.07
C GLN A 124 -2.72 -7.64 17.35
N PHE A 125 -2.88 -8.96 17.39
CA PHE A 125 -4.08 -9.62 16.87
C PHE A 125 -5.31 -9.19 17.68
N PRO A 126 -6.51 -9.13 17.05
CA PRO A 126 -7.76 -8.94 17.77
C PRO A 126 -7.93 -9.96 18.91
N SER A 127 -8.57 -9.57 20.02
CA SER A 127 -8.75 -10.44 21.20
C SER A 127 -9.51 -11.73 20.90
N GLY A 128 -10.39 -11.72 19.89
CA GLY A 128 -11.12 -12.89 19.41
C GLY A 128 -10.43 -13.68 18.29
N ALA A 129 -9.15 -13.41 17.99
CA ALA A 129 -8.44 -14.15 16.95
C ALA A 129 -8.25 -15.62 17.35
N VAL A 130 -8.71 -16.52 16.49
CA VAL A 130 -8.62 -17.97 16.71
C VAL A 130 -7.25 -18.46 16.25
N LEU A 131 -6.32 -18.72 17.18
CA LEU A 131 -4.94 -19.15 16.87
C LEU A 131 -4.76 -20.68 16.76
N THR A 132 -5.81 -21.44 17.04
CA THR A 132 -5.86 -22.91 16.89
C THR A 132 -6.09 -23.31 15.43
N LEU A 133 -6.02 -24.61 15.14
CA LEU A 133 -6.37 -25.17 13.83
C LEU A 133 -7.78 -24.73 13.40
N LYS A 134 -7.94 -24.52 12.08
CA LYS A 134 -9.21 -24.19 11.42
C LYS A 134 -9.47 -25.17 10.27
N PRO A 135 -10.72 -25.38 9.82
CA PRO A 135 -11.03 -26.27 8.71
C PRO A 135 -10.22 -26.00 7.44
N THR A 136 -9.91 -24.73 7.18
CA THR A 136 -8.97 -24.32 6.13
C THR A 136 -8.01 -23.28 6.67
N MET A 137 -6.73 -23.41 6.34
CA MET A 137 -5.70 -22.44 6.72
C MET A 137 -4.54 -22.43 5.73
N GLN A 138 -3.71 -21.39 5.74
CA GLN A 138 -2.45 -21.37 5.01
C GLN A 138 -1.46 -22.37 5.63
N ALA A 139 -0.70 -23.08 4.80
CA ALA A 139 0.33 -24.02 5.24
C ALA A 139 1.75 -23.57 4.90
N LEU A 140 2.74 -24.30 5.44
CA LEU A 140 4.13 -24.15 5.00
C LEU A 140 4.28 -24.69 3.59
N ARG A 141 5.33 -24.24 2.90
CA ARG A 141 5.67 -24.81 1.59
C ARG A 141 6.07 -26.29 1.67
N ASP A 142 6.65 -26.71 2.80
CA ASP A 142 7.05 -28.09 3.03
C ASP A 142 5.87 -28.90 3.60
N PRO A 143 5.42 -29.96 2.90
CA PRO A 143 4.35 -30.83 3.39
C PRO A 143 4.73 -31.57 4.66
N VAL A 144 5.99 -31.99 4.83
CA VAL A 144 6.43 -32.75 6.01
C VAL A 144 6.40 -31.87 7.25
N ALA A 145 6.97 -30.66 7.16
CA ALA A 145 6.86 -29.68 8.23
C ALA A 145 5.40 -29.33 8.55
N SER A 146 4.54 -29.18 7.54
CA SER A 146 3.12 -28.91 7.77
C SER A 146 2.42 -30.06 8.51
N ALA A 147 2.65 -31.31 8.08
CA ALA A 147 2.11 -32.50 8.71
C ALA A 147 2.54 -32.63 10.18
N HIS A 148 3.80 -32.31 10.50
CA HIS A 148 4.27 -32.27 11.88
C HIS A 148 3.42 -31.30 12.74
N TRP A 149 3.21 -30.07 12.27
CA TRP A 149 2.44 -29.07 13.03
C TRP A 149 0.97 -29.45 13.18
N PHE A 150 0.36 -29.99 12.12
CA PHE A 150 -0.98 -30.56 12.19
C PHE A 150 -1.09 -31.64 13.28
N GLY A 151 -0.15 -32.58 13.33
CA GLY A 151 -0.11 -33.63 14.35
C GLY A 151 0.02 -33.11 15.78
N THR A 152 0.62 -31.93 15.97
CA THR A 152 0.71 -31.25 17.27
C THR A 152 -0.50 -30.40 17.63
N GLY A 153 -1.56 -30.39 16.81
CA GLY A 153 -2.75 -29.56 17.04
C GLY A 153 -2.52 -28.07 16.78
N ARG A 154 -1.46 -27.70 16.04
CA ARG A 154 -1.06 -26.30 15.82
C ARG A 154 -1.13 -25.93 14.34
N ARG A 155 -1.43 -24.65 14.09
CA ARG A 155 -1.39 -24.13 12.72
C ARG A 155 0.02 -24.28 12.12
N PRO A 156 0.12 -24.72 10.87
CA PRO A 156 1.40 -24.89 10.19
C PRO A 156 2.01 -23.56 9.75
N ASN A 157 1.22 -22.50 9.51
CA ASN A 157 1.78 -21.20 9.14
C ASN A 157 2.62 -20.65 10.29
N LEU A 158 3.91 -20.45 10.03
CA LEU A 158 4.91 -20.06 11.03
C LEU A 158 5.92 -19.08 10.42
N CYS A 159 6.44 -18.20 11.26
CA CYS A 159 7.53 -17.31 10.88
C CYS A 159 8.89 -17.91 11.26
N LEU A 160 9.61 -18.48 10.30
CA LEU A 160 10.93 -19.08 10.52
C LEU A 160 11.96 -18.09 11.08
N ASP A 161 11.87 -16.80 10.70
CA ASP A 161 12.79 -15.77 11.21
C ASP A 161 12.56 -15.49 12.71
N CYS A 162 11.29 -15.45 13.16
CA CYS A 162 10.96 -15.28 14.56
C CYS A 162 11.27 -16.54 15.39
N LEU A 163 11.10 -17.72 14.81
CA LEU A 163 11.44 -19.00 15.45
C LEU A 163 12.93 -19.11 15.78
N LYS A 164 13.83 -18.64 14.90
CA LYS A 164 15.28 -18.64 15.16
C LYS A 164 15.70 -17.77 16.34
N ARG A 165 14.85 -16.84 16.78
CA ARG A 165 15.20 -15.81 17.78
C ARG A 165 14.64 -16.05 19.17
N ARG A 166 13.63 -16.92 19.32
CA ARG A 166 13.03 -17.24 20.60
C ARG A 166 13.36 -18.67 20.97
N CYS A 167 13.86 -18.90 22.19
CA CYS A 167 14.02 -20.24 22.72
C CYS A 167 12.66 -20.97 22.63
N PRO A 168 12.60 -22.17 22.03
CA PRO A 168 11.36 -22.97 21.95
C PRO A 168 10.70 -23.17 23.32
N GLU A 169 11.51 -23.24 24.38
CA GLU A 169 11.13 -23.49 25.77
C GLU A 169 10.42 -22.32 26.46
N GLU A 170 10.60 -21.08 26.00
CA GLU A 170 9.93 -19.87 26.55
C GLU A 170 8.58 -19.56 25.86
N GLY A 171 7.98 -20.54 25.17
CA GLY A 171 6.76 -20.34 24.37
C GLY A 171 7.05 -19.78 22.97
N GLY A 172 8.20 -20.13 22.39
CA GLY A 172 8.74 -19.58 21.13
C GLY A 172 7.92 -19.85 19.86
N HIS A 173 6.89 -20.70 19.91
CA HIS A 173 6.02 -21.01 18.77
C HIS A 173 4.65 -20.37 18.97
N ARG A 174 4.44 -19.17 18.42
CA ARG A 174 3.08 -18.67 18.23
C ARG A 174 2.63 -19.06 16.83
N PRO A 175 1.67 -20.01 16.67
CA PRO A 175 1.00 -20.19 15.39
C PRO A 175 0.50 -18.82 14.91
N ILE A 176 0.82 -18.47 13.66
CA ILE A 176 0.39 -17.21 13.06
C ILE A 176 -0.84 -17.46 12.18
N LEU A 177 -1.70 -16.45 12.12
CA LEU A 177 -2.85 -16.45 11.22
C LEU A 177 -2.39 -16.50 9.74
N ASP A 178 -3.32 -16.78 8.85
CA ASP A 178 -3.10 -16.83 7.41
C ASP A 178 -2.62 -15.48 6.89
N ARG A 179 -1.67 -15.51 5.97
CA ARG A 179 -1.09 -14.33 5.30
C ARG A 179 -0.39 -13.36 6.24
N VAL A 180 0.13 -13.86 7.36
CA VAL A 180 1.10 -13.13 8.18
C VAL A 180 2.51 -13.42 7.66
N TYR A 181 3.28 -12.38 7.36
CA TYR A 181 4.66 -12.51 6.90
C TYR A 181 5.61 -11.62 7.69
N HIS A 182 6.89 -12.03 7.74
CA HIS A 182 7.94 -11.28 8.40
C HIS A 182 8.35 -10.06 7.60
N GLY A 183 8.25 -8.89 8.22
CA GLY A 183 8.62 -7.62 7.62
C GLY A 183 10.10 -7.30 7.79
N ARG A 184 10.72 -6.80 6.71
CA ARG A 184 12.05 -6.20 6.75
C ARG A 184 12.05 -4.87 6.01
N THR A 185 12.88 -3.94 6.47
CA THR A 185 13.20 -2.70 5.75
C THR A 185 14.10 -2.98 4.53
N HIS A 186 14.28 -1.99 3.67
CA HIS A 186 15.22 -2.05 2.55
C HIS A 186 16.68 -2.31 3.00
N LYS A 187 17.06 -1.86 4.21
CA LYS A 187 18.37 -2.15 4.83
C LYS A 187 18.42 -3.51 5.53
N ARG A 188 17.42 -4.37 5.29
CA ARG A 188 17.26 -5.69 5.93
C ARG A 188 17.15 -5.63 7.46
N LYS A 189 16.85 -4.46 8.05
CA LYS A 189 16.44 -4.36 9.45
C LYS A 189 15.07 -5.01 9.63
N ASP A 190 14.96 -5.87 10.61
CA ASP A 190 13.73 -6.62 10.90
C ASP A 190 12.69 -5.76 11.61
N LEU A 191 11.42 -5.99 11.26
CA LEU A 191 10.29 -5.18 11.70
C LEU A 191 9.22 -5.95 12.49
N ASP A 192 9.30 -7.28 12.55
CA ASP A 192 8.28 -8.23 13.07
C ASP A 192 7.28 -8.72 12.00
N CYS A 193 6.37 -9.59 12.41
CA CYS A 193 5.34 -10.21 11.58
C CYS A 193 4.11 -9.33 11.44
N PHE A 194 3.66 -9.09 10.21
CA PHE A 194 2.46 -8.31 9.92
C PHE A 194 1.46 -9.08 9.05
N PRO A 195 0.16 -8.96 9.31
CA PRO A 195 -0.87 -9.51 8.45
C PRO A 195 -0.95 -8.77 7.12
N LEU A 196 -1.13 -9.53 6.03
CA LEU A 196 -1.02 -9.07 4.65
C LEU A 196 0.18 -8.14 4.44
N TRP A 197 1.34 -8.52 4.97
CA TRP A 197 2.57 -7.79 4.73
C TRP A 197 2.84 -7.69 3.23
N ASP A 198 2.96 -6.46 2.74
CA ASP A 198 3.27 -6.17 1.35
C ASP A 198 4.75 -5.77 1.21
N HIS A 199 5.12 -4.65 1.82
CA HIS A 199 6.50 -4.17 1.85
C HIS A 199 6.68 -3.07 2.92
N TYR A 200 7.93 -2.73 3.20
CA TYR A 200 8.25 -1.48 3.89
C TYR A 200 8.38 -0.36 2.84
N CYS A 201 7.44 0.59 2.83
CA CYS A 201 7.50 1.72 1.92
C CYS A 201 8.56 2.70 2.42
N TRP A 202 9.76 2.64 1.83
CA TRP A 202 10.86 3.51 2.23
C TRP A 202 10.60 4.99 1.90
N TRP A 203 9.76 5.27 0.89
CA TRP A 203 9.33 6.62 0.49
C TRP A 203 8.46 7.29 1.56
N LEU A 204 7.78 6.50 2.39
CA LEU A 204 6.84 6.98 3.40
C LEU A 204 7.26 6.58 4.82
N TRP A 205 8.42 5.94 4.98
CA TRP A 205 8.90 5.36 6.24
C TRP A 205 7.83 4.56 7.02
N THR A 206 7.04 3.76 6.33
CA THR A 206 5.94 3.01 6.96
C THR A 206 5.86 1.58 6.45
N PRO A 207 5.52 0.60 7.32
CA PRO A 207 5.08 -0.71 6.86
C PRO A 207 3.76 -0.58 6.06
N VAL A 208 3.69 -1.25 4.91
CA VAL A 208 2.45 -1.46 4.14
C VAL A 208 1.97 -2.87 4.43
N CYS A 209 0.92 -2.96 5.24
CA CYS A 209 0.32 -4.19 5.72
C CYS A 209 -1.16 -3.94 6.02
N LEU A 210 -1.92 -4.96 6.45
CA LEU A 210 -3.37 -4.90 6.59
C LEU A 210 -3.93 -3.59 7.20
N PRO A 211 -3.40 -3.05 8.32
CA PRO A 211 -3.94 -1.83 8.94
C PRO A 211 -3.61 -0.54 8.18
N THR A 212 -2.50 -0.52 7.44
CA THR A 212 -2.00 0.67 6.73
C THR A 212 -2.32 0.66 5.23
N GLN A 213 -2.72 -0.50 4.69
CA GLN A 213 -2.86 -0.74 3.27
C GLN A 213 -3.86 0.20 2.59
N LYS A 214 -5.04 0.43 3.20
CA LYS A 214 -6.05 1.33 2.62
C LYS A 214 -5.52 2.76 2.53
N SER A 215 -4.97 3.30 3.63
CA SER A 215 -4.41 4.65 3.65
C SER A 215 -3.25 4.81 2.68
N TYR A 216 -2.44 3.76 2.51
CA TYR A 216 -1.36 3.74 1.51
C TYR A 216 -1.93 3.89 0.11
N LEU A 217 -2.89 3.03 -0.27
CA LEU A 217 -3.53 3.07 -1.59
C LEU A 217 -4.21 4.42 -1.84
N LEU A 218 -5.00 4.92 -0.88
CA LEU A 218 -5.67 6.22 -1.01
C LEU A 218 -4.69 7.38 -1.11
N PHE A 219 -3.60 7.38 -0.36
CA PHE A 219 -2.55 8.39 -0.46
C PHE A 219 -1.99 8.47 -1.89
N THR A 220 -1.75 7.33 -2.56
CA THR A 220 -1.24 7.34 -3.95
C THR A 220 -2.17 8.02 -4.95
N VAL A 221 -3.47 8.06 -4.67
CA VAL A 221 -4.47 8.74 -5.51
C VAL A 221 -4.60 10.20 -5.08
N TYR A 222 -4.77 10.44 -3.78
CA TYR A 222 -5.02 11.78 -3.26
C TYR A 222 -3.85 12.72 -3.43
N ILE A 223 -2.60 12.25 -3.39
CA ILE A 223 -1.45 13.11 -3.68
C ILE A 223 -1.51 13.65 -5.11
N GLY A 224 -1.95 12.85 -6.09
CA GLY A 224 -2.15 13.32 -7.46
C GLY A 224 -3.28 14.34 -7.56
N ILE A 225 -4.42 14.07 -6.91
CA ILE A 225 -5.57 15.00 -6.87
C ILE A 225 -5.16 16.32 -6.21
N PHE A 226 -4.45 16.28 -5.07
CA PHE A 226 -3.96 17.46 -4.35
C PHE A 226 -3.14 18.39 -5.25
N HIS A 227 -2.20 17.83 -6.01
CA HIS A 227 -1.37 18.59 -6.92
C HIS A 227 -2.17 19.19 -8.08
N LEU A 228 -3.08 18.41 -8.68
CA LEU A 228 -3.92 18.88 -9.78
C LEU A 228 -4.86 20.01 -9.34
N VAL A 229 -5.45 19.89 -8.15
CA VAL A 229 -6.33 20.91 -7.57
C VAL A 229 -5.53 22.16 -7.22
N SER A 230 -4.37 22.01 -6.59
CA SER A 230 -3.48 23.13 -6.26
C SER A 230 -3.07 23.88 -7.53
N LEU A 231 -2.62 23.16 -8.57
CA LEU A 231 -2.26 23.76 -9.85
C LEU A 231 -3.44 24.46 -10.51
N GLY A 232 -4.62 23.83 -10.53
CA GLY A 232 -5.83 24.43 -11.09
C GLY A 232 -6.18 25.77 -10.43
N ILE A 233 -6.11 25.83 -9.11
CA ILE A 233 -6.36 27.06 -8.34
C ILE A 233 -5.33 28.14 -8.65
N VAL A 234 -4.04 27.79 -8.67
CA VAL A 234 -2.98 28.77 -8.97
C VAL A 234 -3.06 29.23 -10.42
N SER A 235 -3.28 28.34 -11.38
CA SER A 235 -3.46 28.69 -12.80
C SER A 235 -4.67 29.59 -13.02
N TRP A 236 -5.77 29.36 -12.31
CA TRP A 236 -6.94 30.25 -12.34
C TRP A 236 -6.56 31.67 -11.89
N SER A 237 -5.73 31.81 -10.85
CA SER A 237 -5.27 33.12 -10.36
C SER A 237 -4.34 33.85 -11.36
N LEU A 238 -3.60 33.11 -12.20
CA LEU A 238 -2.74 33.70 -13.24
C LEU A 238 -3.51 34.29 -14.42
N GLY A 239 -4.74 33.84 -14.67
CA GLY A 239 -5.59 34.39 -15.72
C GLY A 239 -5.97 35.86 -15.49
N SER A 240 -5.71 36.39 -14.30
CA SER A 240 -5.89 37.80 -13.99
C SER A 240 -4.62 38.60 -14.33
N TRP A 241 -4.74 39.62 -15.20
CA TRP A 241 -3.60 40.33 -15.78
C TRP A 241 -2.65 41.00 -14.77
N TRP A 242 -3.10 41.12 -13.52
CA TRP A 242 -2.49 41.85 -12.41
C TRP A 242 -1.57 40.99 -11.56
N THR A 243 -1.64 39.66 -11.67
CA THR A 243 -0.89 38.72 -10.83
C THR A 243 0.52 38.44 -11.37
N ARG A 244 1.13 39.37 -12.11
CA ARG A 244 2.53 39.22 -12.59
C ARG A 244 3.54 39.05 -11.45
N TRP A 245 3.27 39.61 -10.28
CA TRP A 245 4.05 39.41 -9.05
C TRP A 245 3.94 38.00 -8.45
N THR A 246 3.02 37.20 -8.99
CA THR A 246 2.70 35.86 -8.51
C THR A 246 3.27 34.75 -9.42
N ILE A 247 3.95 35.16 -10.50
CA ILE A 247 4.68 34.27 -11.40
C ILE A 247 5.74 33.43 -10.64
N PRO A 248 6.59 33.99 -9.74
CA PRO A 248 7.60 33.17 -9.07
C PRO A 248 7.00 32.06 -8.18
N PRO A 249 5.99 32.32 -7.32
CA PRO A 249 5.29 31.26 -6.59
C PRO A 249 4.61 30.20 -7.47
N TYR A 250 4.04 30.62 -8.61
CA TYR A 250 3.50 29.66 -9.60
C TYR A 250 4.59 28.81 -10.23
N VAL A 251 5.72 29.39 -10.64
CA VAL A 251 6.86 28.66 -11.21
C VAL A 251 7.37 27.63 -10.21
N VAL A 252 7.44 27.99 -8.92
CA VAL A 252 7.82 27.06 -7.85
C VAL A 252 6.82 25.90 -7.74
N ALA A 253 5.52 26.16 -7.64
CA ALA A 253 4.52 25.09 -7.56
C ALA A 253 4.44 24.22 -8.83
N ALA A 254 4.54 24.85 -9.99
CA ALA A 254 4.62 24.16 -11.28
C ALA A 254 5.90 23.33 -11.41
N ALA A 255 7.00 23.70 -10.75
CA ALA A 255 8.24 22.92 -10.72
C ALA A 255 8.17 21.68 -9.82
N PHE A 256 7.34 21.71 -8.76
CA PHE A 256 7.11 20.53 -7.90
C PHE A 256 6.22 19.48 -8.57
N LEU A 257 5.31 19.89 -9.46
CA LEU A 257 4.38 18.97 -10.13
C LEU A 257 5.10 17.88 -10.96
N PRO A 258 6.10 18.19 -11.82
CA PRO A 258 6.90 17.18 -12.51
C PRO A 258 7.64 16.24 -11.56
N LEU A 259 8.07 16.70 -10.38
CA LEU A 259 8.75 15.85 -9.39
C LEU A 259 7.76 14.82 -8.82
N VAL A 260 6.55 15.24 -8.48
CA VAL A 260 5.50 14.32 -8.01
C VAL A 260 5.04 13.39 -9.12
N PHE A 261 4.87 13.86 -10.36
CA PHE A 261 4.56 12.99 -11.49
C PHE A 261 5.68 12.00 -11.79
N LEU A 262 6.94 12.42 -11.70
CA LEU A 262 8.10 11.54 -11.83
C LEU A 262 8.07 10.48 -10.73
N TRP A 263 7.79 10.87 -9.49
CA TRP A 263 7.68 9.95 -8.36
C TRP A 263 6.51 8.97 -8.50
N VAL A 264 5.34 9.46 -8.91
CA VAL A 264 4.14 8.65 -9.18
C VAL A 264 4.39 7.66 -10.33
N LYS A 265 5.11 8.09 -11.37
CA LYS A 265 5.48 7.25 -12.52
C LYS A 265 6.54 6.22 -12.17
N MET A 266 7.53 6.60 -11.35
CA MET A 266 8.62 5.73 -10.93
C MET A 266 8.18 4.75 -9.83
N ALA A 267 7.23 5.14 -8.99
CA ALA A 267 6.63 4.25 -8.04
C ALA A 267 5.73 3.24 -8.79
N PRO A 268 5.79 1.94 -8.47
CA PRO A 268 4.98 0.93 -9.14
C PRO A 268 3.53 0.97 -8.62
N PHE A 269 2.92 2.15 -8.48
CA PHE A 269 1.59 2.35 -7.91
C PHE A 269 0.53 1.55 -8.65
N TRP A 270 0.56 1.55 -9.98
CA TRP A 270 -0.36 0.70 -10.76
C TRP A 270 -0.18 -0.78 -10.44
N GLY A 271 1.07 -1.24 -10.30
CA GLY A 271 1.37 -2.61 -9.90
C GLY A 271 0.83 -2.93 -8.50
N GLN A 272 0.95 -1.99 -7.57
CA GLN A 272 0.42 -2.12 -6.21
C GLN A 272 -1.11 -2.21 -6.22
N TRP A 273 -1.80 -1.32 -6.92
CA TRP A 273 -3.26 -1.38 -7.10
C TRP A 273 -3.70 -2.68 -7.77
N LYS A 274 -3.03 -3.08 -8.86
CA LYS A 274 -3.34 -4.31 -9.58
C LYS A 274 -3.24 -5.54 -8.68
N ASN A 275 -2.17 -5.67 -7.92
CA ASN A 275 -1.97 -6.85 -7.08
C ASN A 275 -2.86 -6.78 -5.83
N GLN A 276 -2.80 -5.68 -5.09
CA GLN A 276 -3.44 -5.58 -3.78
C GLN A 276 -4.96 -5.40 -3.85
N VAL A 277 -5.44 -4.60 -4.81
CA VAL A 277 -6.85 -4.20 -4.90
C VAL A 277 -7.62 -5.08 -5.87
N PHE A 278 -7.04 -5.44 -7.02
CA PHE A 278 -7.76 -6.23 -8.02
C PHE A 278 -7.52 -7.73 -7.94
N ARG A 279 -6.39 -8.17 -7.35
CA ARG A 279 -6.04 -9.60 -7.24
C ARG A 279 -5.96 -10.10 -5.79
N ASN A 280 -6.22 -9.24 -4.81
CA ASN A 280 -6.08 -9.51 -3.38
C ASN A 280 -4.77 -10.27 -3.04
N GLN A 281 -3.66 -9.76 -3.59
CA GLN A 281 -2.35 -10.37 -3.51
C GLN A 281 -1.32 -9.34 -3.07
N THR A 282 -0.49 -9.69 -2.09
CA THR A 282 0.61 -8.84 -1.64
C THR A 282 1.85 -9.01 -2.51
N HIS A 283 2.76 -8.04 -2.48
CA HIS A 283 4.06 -8.13 -3.13
C HIS A 283 4.88 -9.31 -2.60
N HIS A 284 4.81 -9.57 -1.29
CA HIS A 284 5.45 -10.74 -0.68
C HIS A 284 4.92 -12.04 -1.30
N GLU A 285 3.60 -12.19 -1.43
CA GLU A 285 2.97 -13.35 -2.05
C GLU A 285 3.32 -13.48 -3.54
N MET A 286 3.39 -12.36 -4.27
CA MET A 286 3.85 -12.35 -5.65
C MET A 286 5.26 -12.92 -5.77
N GLY A 287 6.20 -12.48 -4.93
CA GLY A 287 7.56 -13.04 -4.91
C GLY A 287 7.63 -14.50 -4.45
N THR A 288 6.71 -14.92 -3.58
CA THR A 288 6.77 -16.20 -2.86
C THR A 288 6.05 -17.33 -3.61
N PHE A 289 4.86 -17.05 -4.14
CA PHE A 289 3.95 -18.08 -4.64
C PHE A 289 3.71 -18.00 -6.14
N VAL A 290 4.14 -16.92 -6.81
CA VAL A 290 3.83 -16.72 -8.25
C VAL A 290 5.09 -16.52 -9.08
N ARG A 291 5.90 -15.52 -8.72
CA ARG A 291 7.08 -15.13 -9.50
C ARG A 291 8.11 -16.25 -9.51
N TYR A 292 8.73 -16.47 -10.67
CA TYR A 292 9.75 -17.49 -10.90
C TYR A 292 9.28 -18.95 -10.77
N ARG A 293 7.96 -19.18 -10.83
CA ARG A 293 7.38 -20.52 -10.90
C ARG A 293 6.73 -20.73 -12.26
N ARG A 294 6.72 -21.98 -12.73
CA ARG A 294 5.99 -22.38 -13.94
C ARG A 294 4.49 -22.14 -13.76
N GLU A 295 3.99 -22.47 -12.57
CA GLU A 295 2.61 -22.23 -12.15
C GLU A 295 2.63 -21.63 -10.73
N PRO A 296 1.65 -20.77 -10.39
CA PRO A 296 1.45 -20.34 -9.02
C PRO A 296 1.34 -21.56 -8.09
N ALA A 297 1.72 -21.42 -6.83
CA ALA A 297 1.69 -22.53 -5.88
C ALA A 297 1.43 -22.01 -4.48
N TRP A 298 0.18 -22.13 -4.03
CA TRP A 298 -0.26 -21.67 -2.72
C TRP A 298 -0.47 -22.87 -1.79
N PRO A 299 0.40 -23.06 -0.78
CA PRO A 299 0.26 -24.15 0.17
C PRO A 299 -0.83 -23.86 1.20
N MET A 300 -1.75 -24.80 1.35
CA MET A 300 -2.90 -24.74 2.23
C MET A 300 -3.01 -26.03 3.06
N GLY A 301 -3.64 -25.92 4.22
CA GLY A 301 -4.08 -27.03 5.05
C GLY A 301 -5.60 -27.16 4.96
N LEU A 302 -6.08 -28.39 4.78
CA LEU A 302 -7.50 -28.70 4.67
C LEU A 302 -7.86 -29.81 5.65
N ALA A 303 -8.89 -29.61 6.46
CA ALA A 303 -9.44 -30.68 7.30
C ALA A 303 -10.13 -31.73 6.44
N GLY A 304 -9.84 -33.00 6.69
CA GLY A 304 -10.50 -34.15 6.08
C GLY A 304 -10.79 -35.26 7.10
N PRO A 305 -11.39 -36.39 6.67
CA PRO A 305 -11.79 -37.51 7.52
C PRO A 305 -10.62 -38.12 8.31
N ASN A 306 -9.42 -38.09 7.73
CA ASN A 306 -8.20 -38.67 8.31
C ASN A 306 -7.32 -37.61 9.00
N GLY A 307 -7.87 -36.43 9.31
CA GLY A 307 -7.13 -35.29 9.83
C GLY A 307 -6.79 -34.25 8.75
N PHE A 308 -5.75 -33.45 8.99
CA PHE A 308 -5.38 -32.35 8.10
C PHE A 308 -4.48 -32.80 6.93
N GLU A 309 -4.89 -32.48 5.71
CA GLU A 309 -4.12 -32.66 4.48
C GLU A 309 -3.36 -31.38 4.12
N HIS A 310 -2.13 -31.54 3.60
CA HIS A 310 -1.40 -30.47 2.93
C HIS A 310 -1.75 -30.47 1.44
N VAL A 311 -2.23 -29.33 0.93
CA VAL A 311 -2.58 -29.16 -0.48
C VAL A 311 -1.85 -27.95 -1.07
N VAL A 312 -1.53 -28.03 -2.36
CA VAL A 312 -0.94 -26.90 -3.10
C VAL A 312 -1.83 -26.59 -4.28
N VAL A 313 -2.35 -25.36 -4.33
CA VAL A 313 -3.26 -24.93 -5.40
C VAL A 313 -2.59 -23.95 -6.37
N PRO A 314 -2.91 -24.01 -7.68
CA PRO A 314 -2.28 -23.18 -8.71
C PRO A 314 -2.92 -21.79 -8.88
N PHE A 315 -3.72 -21.36 -7.91
CA PHE A 315 -4.46 -20.10 -7.94
C PHE A 315 -4.42 -19.41 -6.57
N ASN A 316 -4.74 -18.11 -6.52
CA ASN A 316 -4.82 -17.36 -5.25
C ASN A 316 -6.12 -17.75 -4.49
N PRO A 317 -6.04 -18.42 -3.34
CA PRO A 317 -7.23 -18.85 -2.59
C PRO A 317 -8.11 -17.68 -2.12
N TRP A 318 -7.52 -16.50 -1.95
CA TRP A 318 -8.19 -15.31 -1.44
C TRP A 318 -8.68 -14.36 -2.55
N ASP A 319 -8.62 -14.76 -3.83
CA ASP A 319 -9.16 -13.95 -4.92
C ASP A 319 -10.70 -13.98 -4.95
N LEU A 320 -11.33 -12.92 -4.46
CA LEU A 320 -12.79 -12.74 -4.38
C LEU A 320 -13.38 -12.20 -5.69
N GLY A 321 -12.60 -12.18 -6.78
CA GLY A 321 -12.91 -11.46 -8.01
C GLY A 321 -12.74 -9.94 -7.85
N THR A 322 -12.76 -9.20 -8.96
CA THR A 322 -12.40 -7.77 -8.99
C THR A 322 -13.16 -6.93 -7.96
N ILE A 323 -14.49 -7.05 -7.90
CA ILE A 323 -15.30 -6.25 -6.97
C ILE A 323 -15.16 -6.75 -5.52
N GLY A 324 -15.06 -8.07 -5.30
CA GLY A 324 -14.83 -8.63 -3.97
C GLY A 324 -13.50 -8.14 -3.39
N ASN A 325 -12.45 -8.14 -4.20
CA ASN A 325 -11.11 -7.67 -3.83
C ASN A 325 -11.08 -6.16 -3.56
N VAL A 326 -11.76 -5.35 -4.39
CA VAL A 326 -11.91 -3.91 -4.15
C VAL A 326 -12.62 -3.65 -2.83
N ARG A 327 -13.73 -4.37 -2.55
CA ARG A 327 -14.46 -4.26 -1.28
C ARG A 327 -13.61 -4.67 -0.10
N ALA A 328 -12.84 -5.74 -0.23
CA ALA A 328 -11.89 -6.15 0.80
C ALA A 328 -10.86 -5.06 1.06
N ALA A 329 -10.30 -4.44 0.01
CA ALA A 329 -9.27 -3.41 0.13
C ALA A 329 -9.78 -2.07 0.68
N LEU A 330 -10.93 -1.59 0.20
CA LEU A 330 -11.41 -0.22 0.41
C LEU A 330 -12.65 -0.11 1.31
N GLY A 331 -13.34 -1.21 1.59
CA GLY A 331 -14.59 -1.24 2.38
C GLY A 331 -15.76 -1.80 1.59
N ASP A 332 -16.77 -2.33 2.28
CA ASP A 332 -17.87 -3.08 1.66
C ASP A 332 -18.77 -2.19 0.77
N HIS A 333 -18.83 -0.88 1.08
CA HIS A 333 -19.64 0.09 0.34
C HIS A 333 -18.79 1.13 -0.38
N TRP A 334 -19.20 1.53 -1.58
CA TRP A 334 -18.47 2.48 -2.42
C TRP A 334 -18.24 3.84 -1.74
N TRP A 335 -19.20 4.28 -0.92
CA TRP A 335 -19.08 5.54 -0.17
C TRP A 335 -18.00 5.49 0.91
N GLN A 336 -17.56 4.30 1.36
CA GLN A 336 -16.46 4.15 2.32
C GLN A 336 -15.08 4.29 1.67
N TRP A 337 -15.00 4.05 0.36
CA TRP A 337 -13.73 3.97 -0.36
C TRP A 337 -12.88 5.24 -0.25
N PRO A 338 -13.41 6.46 -0.45
CA PRO A 338 -12.59 7.68 -0.36
C PRO A 338 -12.05 7.96 1.05
N TRP A 339 -12.67 7.43 2.10
CA TRP A 339 -12.37 7.80 3.48
C TRP A 339 -11.36 6.85 4.11
N PHE A 340 -10.15 7.34 4.38
CA PHE A 340 -9.08 6.50 4.98
C PHE A 340 -9.42 6.00 6.39
N TRP A 341 -10.27 6.72 7.14
CA TRP A 341 -10.72 6.34 8.48
C TRP A 341 -11.85 5.31 8.47
N CYS A 342 -12.49 5.05 7.32
CA CYS A 342 -13.44 3.95 7.20
C CYS A 342 -12.67 2.63 7.11
N ILE A 343 -12.45 1.99 8.26
CA ILE A 343 -11.70 0.72 8.36
C ILE A 343 -12.47 -0.40 7.64
N PRO A 344 -11.87 -1.08 6.64
CA PRO A 344 -12.51 -2.21 5.95
C PRO A 344 -12.80 -3.38 6.88
N ARG A 345 -13.84 -4.15 6.57
CA ARG A 345 -14.24 -5.34 7.33
C ARG A 345 -13.11 -6.34 7.52
N ARG A 346 -12.31 -6.60 6.47
CA ARG A 346 -11.15 -7.49 6.53
C ARG A 346 -10.10 -7.11 7.58
N VAL A 347 -10.08 -5.86 8.04
CA VAL A 347 -9.16 -5.40 9.09
C VAL A 347 -9.77 -5.63 10.47
N LYS A 348 -11.10 -5.42 10.61
CA LYS A 348 -11.83 -5.55 11.88
C LYS A 348 -12.03 -7.02 12.29
N GLU A 349 -12.32 -7.88 11.31
CA GLU A 349 -12.70 -9.29 11.50
C GLU A 349 -11.55 -10.26 11.22
N TYR A 350 -10.33 -9.74 11.07
CA TYR A 350 -9.19 -10.58 10.71
C TYR A 350 -8.91 -11.64 11.78
N GLY A 351 -9.00 -12.90 11.39
CA GLY A 351 -8.75 -14.04 12.28
C GLY A 351 -9.87 -14.39 13.25
N THR A 352 -10.95 -13.60 13.32
CA THR A 352 -12.01 -13.78 14.32
C THR A 352 -13.08 -14.78 13.91
N ASN A 353 -13.20 -15.09 12.62
CA ASN A 353 -14.13 -16.11 12.15
C ASN A 353 -13.59 -17.52 12.50
N PRO A 354 -14.40 -18.48 12.95
CA PRO A 354 -13.91 -19.81 13.35
C PRO A 354 -13.37 -20.63 12.18
N ASP A 355 -13.84 -20.39 10.96
CA ASP A 355 -13.56 -21.24 9.79
C ASP A 355 -12.40 -20.73 8.94
N TRP A 356 -12.17 -19.42 8.95
CA TRP A 356 -11.13 -18.77 8.13
C TRP A 356 -10.61 -17.48 8.78
N ASP A 357 -9.45 -16.99 8.35
CA ASP A 357 -8.93 -15.68 8.79
C ASP A 357 -9.29 -14.53 7.84
N LEU A 358 -9.45 -14.87 6.56
CA LEU A 358 -9.97 -14.03 5.49
C LEU A 358 -10.88 -14.87 4.59
N PRO A 359 -11.93 -14.27 4.00
CA PRO A 359 -12.83 -15.00 3.12
C PRO A 359 -12.08 -15.56 1.92
N PHE A 360 -12.45 -16.79 1.53
CA PHE A 360 -11.93 -17.45 0.35
C PHE A 360 -12.74 -17.11 -0.91
N GLY A 361 -12.06 -17.17 -2.05
CA GLY A 361 -12.59 -16.89 -3.36
C GLY A 361 -13.40 -18.03 -3.97
N GLU A 362 -14.06 -17.74 -5.08
CA GLU A 362 -14.86 -18.72 -5.83
C GLU A 362 -14.03 -19.92 -6.30
N GLN A 363 -12.79 -19.69 -6.77
CA GLN A 363 -11.91 -20.79 -7.20
C GLN A 363 -11.54 -21.73 -6.04
N TRP A 364 -11.38 -21.20 -4.83
CA TRP A 364 -11.15 -22.02 -3.65
C TRP A 364 -12.39 -22.83 -3.28
N ASN A 365 -13.56 -22.20 -3.28
CA ASN A 365 -14.81 -22.88 -2.97
C ASN A 365 -15.08 -24.02 -3.97
N ASN A 366 -14.90 -23.77 -5.27
CA ASN A 366 -15.04 -24.80 -6.32
C ASN A 366 -14.04 -25.94 -6.14
N PHE A 367 -12.81 -25.65 -5.70
CA PHE A 367 -11.79 -26.67 -5.42
C PHE A 367 -12.18 -27.56 -4.24
N VAL A 368 -12.73 -26.98 -3.15
CA VAL A 368 -13.19 -27.74 -1.98
C VAL A 368 -14.47 -28.53 -2.29
N GLU A 369 -15.44 -27.93 -2.99
CA GLU A 369 -16.68 -28.60 -3.42
C GLU A 369 -16.40 -29.76 -4.38
N GLY A 370 -15.53 -29.54 -5.37
CA GLY A 370 -15.11 -30.58 -6.31
C GLY A 370 -14.36 -31.74 -5.65
N ARG A 371 -13.83 -31.53 -4.43
CA ARG A 371 -13.22 -32.58 -3.61
C ARG A 371 -14.21 -33.39 -2.78
N SER A 372 -15.49 -32.95 -2.69
CA SER A 372 -16.60 -33.61 -1.99
C SER A 372 -16.18 -34.68 -0.97
N PHE A 373 -15.59 -34.18 0.13
CA PHE A 373 -15.56 -34.89 1.39
C PHE A 373 -16.99 -34.92 1.93
N GLU A 374 -17.49 -36.09 2.34
CA GLU A 374 -18.57 -36.16 3.32
C GLU A 374 -18.08 -35.43 4.57
N LEU A 375 -18.50 -34.18 4.75
CA LEU A 375 -18.25 -33.44 5.98
C LEU A 375 -18.87 -34.24 7.12
N PRO A 376 -18.16 -34.46 8.25
CA PRO A 376 -18.78 -35.03 9.43
C PRO A 376 -20.03 -34.22 9.76
N GLN A 377 -21.17 -34.88 9.95
CA GLN A 377 -22.41 -34.22 10.33
C GLN A 377 -22.15 -33.36 11.58
N GLY A 378 -22.20 -32.03 11.42
CA GLY A 378 -22.02 -31.10 12.54
C GLY A 378 -21.27 -29.79 12.24
N ILE A 379 -20.60 -29.64 11.09
CA ILE A 379 -20.00 -28.36 10.69
C ILE A 379 -20.82 -27.77 9.54
N GLU A 380 -21.72 -26.84 9.87
CA GLU A 380 -22.42 -26.01 8.89
C GLU A 380 -21.39 -25.12 8.17
N LEU A 381 -21.13 -25.40 6.89
CA LEU A 381 -20.46 -24.46 6.00
C LEU A 381 -21.42 -23.28 5.79
N THR A 382 -21.38 -22.32 6.70
CA THR A 382 -22.21 -21.12 6.58
C THR A 382 -21.80 -20.40 5.29
N ARG A 383 -22.72 -20.32 4.32
CA ARG A 383 -22.55 -19.42 3.17
C ARG A 383 -22.21 -18.04 3.73
N PRO A 384 -21.21 -17.31 3.18
CA PRO A 384 -20.96 -15.95 3.62
C PRO A 384 -22.29 -15.19 3.58
N PRO A 385 -22.64 -14.44 4.63
CA PRO A 385 -23.93 -13.78 4.67
C PRO A 385 -24.07 -12.96 3.40
N PRO A 386 -25.18 -13.12 2.65
CA PRO A 386 -25.40 -12.31 1.46
C PRO A 386 -25.24 -10.87 1.91
N ALA A 387 -24.40 -10.11 1.19
CA ALA A 387 -24.13 -8.71 1.50
C ALA A 387 -25.46 -8.06 1.82
N ILE A 388 -25.64 -7.64 3.08
CA ILE A 388 -26.92 -7.14 3.58
C ILE A 388 -27.29 -5.95 2.69
N ARG A 389 -28.12 -6.20 1.68
CA ARG A 389 -28.86 -5.17 0.98
C ARG A 389 -29.90 -4.71 1.99
N ARG A 390 -29.52 -3.81 2.90
CA ARG A 390 -30.49 -2.90 3.49
C ARG A 390 -31.01 -2.04 2.34
N ARG A 391 -31.99 -2.57 1.60
CA ARG A 391 -33.02 -1.74 1.01
C ARG A 391 -33.78 -1.18 2.21
N GLN A 392 -33.42 0.04 2.62
CA GLN A 392 -34.41 0.89 3.27
C GLN A 392 -35.45 1.18 2.18
N GLY A 393 -36.45 0.30 2.09
CA GLY A 393 -37.70 0.67 1.47
C GLY A 393 -38.33 1.71 2.37
N PHE A 394 -38.39 2.95 1.89
CA PHE A 394 -39.42 3.87 2.35
C PHE A 394 -40.74 3.25 1.91
N SER A 395 -41.49 2.70 2.85
CA SER A 395 -42.91 2.45 2.66
C SER A 395 -43.62 3.80 2.66
N SER A 396 -43.91 4.30 1.47
CA SER A 396 -45.03 5.22 1.29
C SER A 396 -46.27 4.36 1.07
N GLU A 397 -47.05 4.14 2.11
CA GLU A 397 -48.46 3.75 1.98
C GLU A 397 -49.21 4.09 3.28
N THR A 398 -50.19 4.99 3.09
CA THR A 398 -51.30 5.48 3.96
C THR A 398 -50.98 6.21 5.25
#